data_AF-A0A9N9J2M6-F1
#
_entry.id   AF-A0A9N9J2M6-F1
#
_cell.length_a   1.000
_cell.length_b   1.000
_cell.length_c   1.000
_cell.angle_alpha   90.00
_cell.angle_beta   90.00
_cell.angle_gamma   90.00
#
_symmetry.space_group_name_H-M   'P 1'
#
loop_
_entity.id
_entity.type
_entity.pdbx_description
1 polymer ?
#
loop_
_entity_poly.entity_id
_entity_poly.type
_entity_poly.pdbx_seq_one_letter_code
_entity_poly.pdbx_strand_id
1 'polypeptide(L)'
;NIILDCLRDGDISIRRRALELSFALINASNVRVLTRELLAFLEVADNEFKQGMTTKICLAADRFAPNKRWHIDTVLRVLKLAGNYVREEILSNFIRLVAQTSELNAYTTQKLYAALKADISQESLTLAGVWVIGEYGDILIKGGSFEEEELVKEVTEQDVIDLMDSILAGPYANQLTREYVLTALMKLASRFTLAPVIQHIKNTLEKYNTSIEVEIQQRAIEYSNLFKFENIRPAILERMPIPEIKEEQSRSQTEEGSLLEDFSGASKKSDGID
;
A
#
# COMPACT_ATOMS: atom_id res chain seq x y z
N ASN A 1 -3.46 -29.31 -5.43
CA ASN A 1 -4.64 -28.97 -6.26
C ASN A 1 -5.95 -29.23 -5.53
N ILE A 2 -6.15 -30.39 -4.88
CA ILE A 2 -7.42 -30.72 -4.18
C ILE A 2 -7.84 -29.68 -3.11
N ILE A 3 -6.91 -29.12 -2.32
CA ILE A 3 -7.24 -28.14 -1.25
C ILE A 3 -7.68 -26.79 -1.83
N LEU A 4 -7.15 -26.40 -2.99
CA LEU A 4 -7.53 -25.14 -3.65
C LEU A 4 -8.93 -25.24 -4.26
N ASP A 5 -9.34 -26.43 -4.68
CA ASP A 5 -10.70 -26.68 -5.15
C ASP A 5 -11.72 -26.48 -4.02
N CYS A 6 -11.35 -26.81 -2.77
CA CYS A 6 -12.17 -26.56 -1.58
C CYS A 6 -12.39 -25.06 -1.26
N LEU A 7 -11.62 -24.14 -1.86
CA LEU A 7 -11.88 -22.69 -1.72
C LEU A 7 -13.16 -22.27 -2.46
N ARG A 8 -13.63 -23.08 -3.41
CA ARG A 8 -14.88 -22.84 -4.17
C ARG A 8 -16.07 -23.59 -3.59
N ASP A 9 -15.90 -24.21 -2.43
CA ASP A 9 -16.96 -24.96 -1.76
C ASP A 9 -18.10 -24.03 -1.29
N GLY A 10 -19.33 -24.51 -1.31
CA GLY A 10 -20.50 -23.75 -0.85
C GLY A 10 -20.52 -23.56 0.67
N ASP A 11 -19.82 -24.41 1.44
CA ASP A 11 -19.75 -24.31 2.89
C ASP A 11 -18.64 -23.34 3.34
N ILE A 12 -19.05 -22.29 4.05
CA ILE A 12 -18.19 -21.27 4.65
C ILE A 12 -17.13 -21.89 5.59
N SER A 13 -17.49 -22.93 6.33
CA SER A 13 -16.61 -23.61 7.28
C SER A 13 -15.50 -24.38 6.56
N ILE A 14 -15.85 -25.05 5.45
CA ILE A 14 -14.88 -25.75 4.59
C ILE A 14 -13.94 -24.73 3.95
N ARG A 15 -14.47 -23.63 3.40
CA ARG A 15 -13.64 -22.54 2.84
C ARG A 15 -12.68 -21.96 3.88
N ARG A 16 -13.14 -21.73 5.11
CA ARG A 16 -12.29 -21.20 6.21
C ARG A 16 -11.13 -22.14 6.54
N ARG A 17 -11.42 -23.44 6.69
CA ARG A 17 -10.37 -24.45 6.95
C ARG A 17 -9.42 -24.61 5.77
N ALA A 18 -9.94 -24.59 4.54
CA ALA A 18 -9.13 -24.65 3.33
C ALA A 18 -8.19 -23.44 3.22
N LEU A 19 -8.64 -22.23 3.58
CA LEU A 19 -7.79 -21.05 3.65
C LEU A 19 -6.68 -21.18 4.69
N GLU A 20 -7.01 -21.59 5.92
CA GLU A 20 -6.03 -21.80 6.99
C GLU A 20 -4.94 -22.79 6.56
N LEU A 21 -5.34 -23.94 6.01
CA LEU A 21 -4.41 -24.94 5.49
C LEU A 21 -3.61 -24.40 4.30
N SER A 22 -4.23 -23.66 3.39
CA SER A 22 -3.54 -23.07 2.24
C SER A 22 -2.42 -22.14 2.67
N PHE A 23 -2.64 -21.31 3.69
CA PHE A 23 -1.61 -20.43 4.24
C PHE A 23 -0.50 -21.20 4.96
N ALA A 24 -0.84 -22.26 5.71
CA ALA A 24 0.14 -23.10 6.39
C ALA A 24 1.06 -23.87 5.42
N LEU A 25 0.57 -24.15 4.20
CA LEU A 25 1.34 -24.85 3.16
C LEU A 25 2.26 -23.94 2.34
N ILE A 26 2.20 -22.62 2.52
CA ILE A 26 3.04 -21.69 1.75
C ILE A 26 4.50 -21.85 2.15
N ASN A 27 5.36 -21.99 1.14
CA ASN A 27 6.80 -22.02 1.24
C ASN A 27 7.43 -21.30 0.04
N ALA A 28 8.76 -21.11 0.09
CA ALA A 28 9.50 -20.39 -0.96
C ALA A 28 9.35 -20.98 -2.38
N SER A 29 9.05 -22.28 -2.51
CA SER A 29 8.91 -22.95 -3.81
C SER A 29 7.51 -22.80 -4.42
N ASN A 30 6.46 -22.67 -3.60
CA ASN A 30 5.07 -22.67 -4.05
C ASN A 30 4.35 -21.32 -3.90
N VAL A 31 4.97 -20.33 -3.23
CA VAL A 31 4.38 -19.02 -2.92
C VAL A 31 3.79 -18.34 -4.15
N ARG A 32 4.49 -18.36 -5.30
CA ARG A 32 4.00 -17.70 -6.53
C ARG A 32 2.67 -18.26 -7.01
N VAL A 33 2.55 -19.60 -6.97
CA VAL A 33 1.34 -20.29 -7.45
C VAL A 33 0.21 -20.11 -6.44
N LEU A 34 0.48 -20.37 -5.16
CA LEU A 34 -0.54 -20.26 -4.11
C LEU A 34 -1.07 -18.83 -3.96
N THR A 35 -0.19 -17.82 -3.93
CA THR A 35 -0.60 -16.42 -3.85
C THR A 35 -1.47 -16.01 -5.04
N ARG A 36 -1.18 -16.51 -6.25
CA ARG A 36 -2.02 -16.23 -7.42
C ARG A 36 -3.45 -16.75 -7.25
N GLU A 37 -3.59 -17.99 -6.79
CA GLU A 37 -4.91 -18.60 -6.56
C GLU A 37 -5.65 -17.92 -5.38
N LEU A 38 -4.92 -17.53 -4.32
CA LEU A 38 -5.47 -16.79 -3.19
C LEU A 38 -5.95 -15.38 -3.60
N LEU A 39 -5.21 -14.70 -4.49
CA LEU A 39 -5.63 -13.41 -5.06
C LEU A 39 -6.86 -13.56 -5.96
N ALA A 40 -6.94 -14.63 -6.74
CA ALA A 40 -8.14 -14.92 -7.54
C ALA A 40 -9.36 -15.20 -6.65
N PHE A 41 -9.18 -15.90 -5.53
CA PHE A 41 -10.24 -16.11 -4.55
C PHE A 41 -10.63 -14.81 -3.84
N LEU A 42 -9.66 -13.92 -3.51
CA LEU A 42 -9.92 -12.64 -2.85
C LEU A 42 -10.91 -11.74 -3.62
N GLU A 43 -10.91 -11.82 -4.95
CA GLU A 43 -11.80 -11.05 -5.83
C GLU A 43 -13.28 -11.45 -5.66
N VAL A 44 -13.55 -12.73 -5.40
CA VAL A 44 -14.91 -13.28 -5.25
C VAL A 44 -15.28 -13.61 -3.79
N ALA A 45 -14.34 -13.45 -2.86
CA ALA A 45 -14.51 -13.82 -1.47
C ALA A 45 -15.53 -12.92 -0.75
N ASP A 46 -16.23 -13.50 0.23
CA ASP A 46 -17.11 -12.77 1.12
C ASP A 46 -16.31 -11.79 2.00
N ASN A 47 -16.94 -10.68 2.37
CA ASN A 47 -16.28 -9.60 3.11
C ASN A 47 -15.68 -10.04 4.45
N GLU A 48 -16.24 -11.08 5.08
CA GLU A 48 -15.70 -11.64 6.32
C GLU A 48 -14.30 -12.26 6.17
N PHE A 49 -13.95 -12.75 4.97
CA PHE A 49 -12.66 -13.37 4.72
C PHE A 49 -11.60 -12.36 4.28
N LYS A 50 -12.02 -11.24 3.65
CA LYS A 50 -11.11 -10.29 3.00
C LYS A 50 -10.03 -9.77 3.94
N GLN A 51 -10.39 -9.31 5.15
CA GLN A 51 -9.43 -8.74 6.09
C GLN A 51 -8.37 -9.76 6.57
N GLY A 52 -8.80 -10.99 6.89
CA GLY A 52 -7.88 -12.05 7.30
C GLY A 52 -7.00 -12.52 6.14
N MET A 53 -7.55 -12.60 4.94
CA MET A 53 -6.83 -12.97 3.74
C MET A 53 -5.78 -11.94 3.33
N THR A 54 -6.13 -10.65 3.25
CA THR A 54 -5.18 -9.59 2.88
C THR A 54 -3.98 -9.59 3.81
N THR A 55 -4.22 -9.72 5.11
CA THR A 55 -3.18 -9.83 6.13
C THR A 55 -2.26 -11.04 5.88
N LYS A 56 -2.83 -12.25 5.76
CA LYS A 56 -2.03 -13.47 5.59
C LYS A 56 -1.30 -13.54 4.24
N ILE A 57 -1.89 -12.99 3.17
CA ILE A 57 -1.23 -12.88 1.86
C ILE A 57 -0.01 -11.95 1.96
N CYS A 58 -0.15 -10.79 2.59
CA CYS A 58 0.97 -9.86 2.76
C CYS A 58 2.07 -10.44 3.65
N LEU A 59 1.72 -11.11 4.76
CA LEU A 59 2.71 -11.80 5.61
C LEU A 59 3.45 -12.93 4.88
N ALA A 60 2.73 -13.70 4.05
CA ALA A 60 3.35 -14.72 3.21
C ALA A 60 4.29 -14.11 2.17
N ALA A 61 3.93 -12.96 1.59
CA ALA A 61 4.78 -12.22 0.67
C ALA A 61 6.02 -11.64 1.37
N ASP A 62 5.87 -11.08 2.57
CA ASP A 62 6.99 -10.59 3.39
C ASP A 62 8.04 -11.67 3.64
N ARG A 63 7.60 -12.90 3.95
CA ARG A 63 8.48 -14.00 4.34
C ARG A 63 9.08 -14.77 3.18
N PHE A 64 8.30 -15.01 2.12
CA PHE A 64 8.66 -15.94 1.04
C PHE A 64 8.83 -15.27 -0.32
N ALA A 65 8.77 -13.94 -0.41
CA ALA A 65 8.95 -13.25 -1.69
C ALA A 65 10.28 -13.64 -2.37
N PRO A 66 10.24 -14.06 -3.65
CA PRO A 66 11.41 -14.46 -4.42
C PRO A 66 12.28 -13.26 -4.83
N ASN A 67 11.66 -12.08 -5.00
CA ASN A 67 12.34 -10.81 -5.25
C ASN A 67 11.44 -9.65 -4.80
N LYS A 68 12.04 -8.45 -4.64
CA LYS A 68 11.34 -7.26 -4.14
C LYS A 68 10.27 -6.75 -5.12
N ARG A 69 10.47 -6.89 -6.43
CA ARG A 69 9.49 -6.50 -7.46
C ARG A 69 8.19 -7.30 -7.33
N TRP A 70 8.30 -8.62 -7.25
CA TRP A 70 7.15 -9.51 -7.05
C TRP A 70 6.43 -9.23 -5.73
N HIS A 71 7.18 -8.88 -4.68
CA HIS A 71 6.59 -8.50 -3.40
C HIS A 71 5.73 -7.23 -3.55
N ILE A 72 6.29 -6.17 -4.15
CA ILE A 72 5.56 -4.92 -4.41
C ILE A 72 4.33 -5.18 -5.28
N ASP A 73 4.47 -5.94 -6.36
CA ASP A 73 3.35 -6.27 -7.27
C ASP A 73 2.23 -7.04 -6.57
N THR A 74 2.59 -7.97 -5.68
CA THR A 74 1.64 -8.75 -4.90
C THR A 74 0.83 -7.86 -3.96
N VAL A 75 1.51 -7.01 -3.17
CA VAL A 75 0.82 -6.12 -2.22
C VAL A 75 0.01 -5.06 -2.96
N LEU A 76 0.52 -4.52 -4.07
CA LEU A 76 -0.22 -3.60 -4.93
C LEU A 76 -1.50 -4.25 -5.48
N ARG A 77 -1.46 -5.53 -5.87
CA ARG A 77 -2.67 -6.26 -6.30
C ARG A 77 -3.66 -6.44 -5.14
N VAL A 78 -3.19 -6.72 -3.93
CA VAL A 78 -4.04 -6.78 -2.72
C VAL A 78 -4.73 -5.43 -2.47
N LEU A 79 -3.98 -4.32 -2.53
CA LEU A 79 -4.52 -2.97 -2.34
C LEU A 79 -5.59 -2.62 -3.38
N LYS A 80 -5.41 -3.04 -4.64
CA LYS A 80 -6.41 -2.83 -5.70
C LYS A 80 -7.69 -3.64 -5.51
N LEU A 81 -7.60 -4.88 -5.03
CA LEU A 81 -8.75 -5.77 -4.92
C LEU A 81 -9.54 -5.58 -3.61
N ALA A 82 -8.85 -5.28 -2.51
CA ALA A 82 -9.43 -5.29 -1.18
C ALA A 82 -8.84 -4.20 -0.26
N GLY A 83 -8.46 -3.04 -0.80
CA GLY A 83 -7.83 -1.95 -0.06
C GLY A 83 -8.65 -1.45 1.13
N ASN A 84 -9.98 -1.51 1.08
CA ASN A 84 -10.85 -1.15 2.22
C ASN A 84 -10.80 -2.15 3.39
N TYR A 85 -10.26 -3.35 3.18
CA TYR A 85 -10.12 -4.42 4.19
C TYR A 85 -8.68 -4.62 4.64
N VAL A 86 -7.75 -3.77 4.20
CA VAL A 86 -6.34 -3.85 4.58
C VAL A 86 -6.13 -3.12 5.90
N ARG A 87 -5.39 -3.74 6.82
CA ARG A 87 -5.02 -3.13 8.10
C ARG A 87 -3.93 -2.08 7.90
N GLU A 88 -3.94 -1.03 8.73
CA GLU A 88 -2.97 0.07 8.67
C GLU A 88 -1.50 -0.40 8.81
N GLU A 89 -1.25 -1.44 9.61
CA GLU A 89 0.06 -2.05 9.75
C GLU A 89 0.62 -2.57 8.42
N ILE A 90 -0.24 -3.19 7.61
CA ILE A 90 0.14 -3.73 6.29
C ILE A 90 0.44 -2.59 5.31
N LEU A 91 -0.35 -1.52 5.35
CA LEU A 91 -0.09 -0.31 4.58
C LEU A 91 1.25 0.33 4.97
N SER A 92 1.53 0.45 6.26
CA SER A 92 2.78 0.99 6.79
C SER A 92 3.99 0.13 6.39
N ASN A 93 3.84 -1.20 6.46
CA ASN A 93 4.87 -2.13 6.00
C ASN A 93 5.12 -2.01 4.49
N PHE A 94 4.08 -1.82 3.68
CA PHE A 94 4.21 -1.59 2.24
C PHE A 94 4.96 -0.30 1.95
N ILE A 95 4.59 0.81 2.59
CA ILE A 95 5.29 2.11 2.46
C ILE A 95 6.77 1.95 2.82
N ARG A 96 7.08 1.23 3.91
CA ARG A 96 8.46 0.93 4.32
C ARG A 96 9.20 0.09 3.28
N LEU A 97 8.58 -0.94 2.71
CA LEU A 97 9.16 -1.77 1.67
C LEU A 97 9.54 -0.94 0.43
N VAL A 98 8.66 -0.03 0.02
CA VAL A 98 8.93 0.89 -1.10
C VAL A 98 10.09 1.82 -0.74
N ALA A 99 10.04 2.47 0.42
CA ALA A 99 11.10 3.38 0.87
C ALA A 99 12.50 2.73 0.93
N GLN A 100 12.57 1.44 1.27
CA GLN A 100 13.81 0.66 1.30
C GLN A 100 14.31 0.24 -0.09
N THR A 101 13.44 0.17 -1.10
CA THR A 101 13.76 -0.37 -2.42
C THR A 101 13.89 0.76 -3.44
N SER A 102 14.93 1.60 -3.27
CA SER A 102 15.15 2.81 -4.07
C SER A 102 15.16 2.59 -5.59
N GLU A 103 15.67 1.44 -6.03
CA GLU A 103 15.73 1.03 -7.44
C GLU A 103 14.35 0.85 -8.09
N LEU A 104 13.33 0.49 -7.30
CA LEU A 104 11.96 0.23 -7.78
C LEU A 104 10.99 1.39 -7.47
N ASN A 105 11.46 2.51 -6.91
CA ASN A 105 10.60 3.65 -6.56
C ASN A 105 9.92 4.25 -7.79
N ALA A 106 10.65 4.37 -8.89
CA ALA A 106 10.13 4.90 -10.14
C ALA A 106 8.99 4.00 -10.69
N TYR A 107 9.24 2.68 -10.70
CA TYR A 107 8.29 1.67 -11.13
C TYR A 107 7.02 1.66 -10.27
N THR A 108 7.20 1.66 -8.96
CA THR A 108 6.10 1.56 -7.99
C THR A 108 5.22 2.81 -8.05
N THR A 109 5.83 3.99 -8.14
CA THR A 109 5.11 5.25 -8.26
C THR A 109 4.26 5.29 -9.53
N GLN A 110 4.78 4.83 -10.67
CA GLN A 110 4.01 4.78 -11.91
C GLN A 110 2.82 3.82 -11.84
N LYS A 111 3.04 2.60 -11.30
CA LYS A 111 1.94 1.64 -11.12
C LYS A 111 0.87 2.15 -10.16
N LEU A 112 1.25 2.79 -9.07
CA LEU A 112 0.30 3.41 -8.14
C LEU A 112 -0.45 4.58 -8.79
N TYR A 113 0.23 5.43 -9.54
CA TYR A 113 -0.41 6.51 -10.30
C TYR A 113 -1.45 5.97 -11.29
N ALA A 114 -1.09 4.96 -12.08
CA ALA A 114 -2.01 4.31 -13.02
C ALA A 114 -3.19 3.62 -12.31
N ALA A 115 -2.94 2.98 -11.17
CA ALA A 115 -3.98 2.34 -10.38
C ALA A 115 -4.98 3.37 -9.81
N LEU A 116 -4.50 4.49 -9.27
CA LEU A 116 -5.35 5.56 -8.75
C LEU A 116 -6.15 6.25 -9.84
N LYS A 117 -5.59 6.43 -11.04
CA LYS A 117 -6.32 6.98 -12.18
C LYS A 117 -7.47 6.07 -12.64
N ALA A 118 -7.33 4.77 -12.43
CA ALA A 118 -8.38 3.80 -12.77
C ALA A 118 -9.45 3.71 -11.69
N ASP A 119 -9.06 3.68 -10.41
CA ASP A 119 -10.00 3.55 -9.29
C ASP A 119 -9.45 4.20 -8.00
N ILE A 120 -10.24 5.09 -7.41
CA ILE A 120 -9.97 5.76 -6.12
C ILE A 120 -10.86 5.24 -4.97
N SER A 121 -11.68 4.20 -5.23
CA SER A 121 -12.64 3.65 -4.25
C SER A 121 -12.00 2.91 -3.09
N GLN A 122 -10.74 2.48 -3.26
CA GLN A 122 -10.00 1.70 -2.27
C GLN A 122 -9.14 2.64 -1.40
N GLU A 123 -9.50 2.78 -0.12
CA GLU A 123 -8.84 3.71 0.80
C GLU A 123 -7.34 3.44 0.94
N SER A 124 -6.94 2.20 1.26
CA SER A 124 -5.51 1.87 1.44
C SER A 124 -4.68 2.05 0.16
N LEU A 125 -5.29 1.86 -1.02
CA LEU A 125 -4.63 2.13 -2.29
C LEU A 125 -4.39 3.64 -2.44
N THR A 126 -5.42 4.45 -2.15
CA THR A 126 -5.36 5.92 -2.17
C THR A 126 -4.31 6.43 -1.20
N LEU A 127 -4.29 5.98 0.05
CA LEU A 127 -3.30 6.39 1.03
C LEU A 127 -1.86 6.02 0.61
N ALA A 128 -1.65 4.78 0.15
CA ALA A 128 -0.34 4.34 -0.35
C ALA A 128 0.11 5.18 -1.55
N GLY A 129 -0.77 5.34 -2.55
CA GLY A 129 -0.44 6.05 -3.77
C GLY A 129 -0.20 7.54 -3.53
N VAL A 130 -1.01 8.21 -2.71
CA VAL A 130 -0.84 9.62 -2.35
C VAL A 130 0.50 9.83 -1.62
N TRP A 131 0.84 8.96 -0.68
CA TRP A 131 2.13 9.05 0.03
C TRP A 131 3.32 8.84 -0.92
N VAL A 132 3.28 7.78 -1.75
CA VAL A 132 4.39 7.42 -2.66
C VAL A 132 4.56 8.49 -3.75
N ILE A 133 3.47 8.99 -4.35
CA ILE A 133 3.53 10.11 -5.31
C ILE A 133 4.02 11.38 -4.59
N GLY A 134 3.55 11.61 -3.37
CA GLY A 134 4.02 12.69 -2.51
C GLY A 134 5.48 12.60 -2.11
N GLU A 135 6.16 11.45 -2.21
CA GLU A 135 7.60 11.23 -1.92
C GLU A 135 8.50 11.13 -3.18
N TYR A 136 7.93 10.66 -4.29
CA TYR A 136 8.68 10.35 -5.52
C TYR A 136 8.07 11.01 -6.76
N GLY A 137 7.27 12.06 -6.60
CA GLY A 137 6.66 12.79 -7.71
C GLY A 137 7.68 13.38 -8.70
N ASP A 138 8.88 13.73 -8.23
CA ASP A 138 9.98 14.18 -9.09
C ASP A 138 10.52 13.04 -9.99
N ILE A 139 10.54 11.81 -9.47
CA ILE A 139 10.95 10.61 -10.21
C ILE A 139 9.87 10.23 -11.23
N LEU A 140 8.59 10.40 -10.87
CA LEU A 140 7.45 10.13 -11.75
C LEU A 140 7.51 10.97 -13.03
N ILE A 141 7.80 12.27 -12.91
CA ILE A 141 7.84 13.21 -14.04
C ILE A 141 9.07 13.03 -14.92
N LYS A 142 10.23 12.70 -14.32
CA LYS A 142 11.48 12.50 -15.08
C LYS A 142 11.36 11.36 -16.11
N GLY A 143 10.39 10.47 -15.95
CA GLY A 143 10.16 9.34 -16.84
C GLY A 143 11.28 8.30 -16.69
N GLY A 144 10.95 7.11 -16.20
CA GLY A 144 11.86 5.98 -16.28
C GLY A 144 11.65 5.24 -17.60
N SER A 145 12.72 4.88 -18.29
CA SER A 145 12.67 3.82 -19.31
C SER A 145 12.52 2.48 -18.59
N PHE A 146 11.33 1.90 -18.59
CA PHE A 146 11.06 0.60 -18.00
C PHE A 146 11.11 -0.51 -19.05
N GLU A 147 11.64 -1.65 -18.64
CA GLU A 147 11.87 -2.84 -19.47
C GLU A 147 10.59 -3.66 -19.79
N GLU A 148 9.38 -3.13 -19.60
CA GLU A 148 8.15 -3.84 -20.01
C GLU A 148 7.18 -2.92 -20.77
N GLU A 149 6.59 -3.47 -21.84
CA GLU A 149 5.82 -2.87 -22.95
C GLU A 149 4.53 -2.10 -22.59
N GLU A 150 4.25 -1.79 -21.33
CA GLU A 150 3.19 -0.84 -21.00
C GLU A 150 3.75 0.58 -21.11
N LEU A 151 3.61 1.15 -22.31
CA LEU A 151 3.87 2.54 -22.69
C LEU A 151 3.92 3.45 -21.45
N VAL A 152 5.14 3.87 -21.09
CA VAL A 152 5.38 4.86 -20.04
C VAL A 152 4.66 6.13 -20.48
N LYS A 153 3.43 6.31 -20.02
CA LYS A 153 2.66 7.52 -20.31
C LYS A 153 3.39 8.65 -19.62
N GLU A 154 3.90 9.60 -20.40
CA GLU A 154 4.50 10.81 -19.85
C GLU A 154 3.48 11.46 -18.92
N VAL A 155 3.85 11.59 -17.65
CA VAL A 155 3.01 12.20 -16.62
C VAL A 155 3.54 13.61 -16.39
N THR A 156 2.69 14.61 -16.61
CA THR A 156 3.05 16.01 -16.36
C THR A 156 2.82 16.39 -14.90
N GLU A 157 3.47 17.47 -14.42
CA GLU A 157 3.19 18.03 -13.09
C GLU A 157 1.69 18.34 -12.91
N GLN A 158 1.02 18.81 -13.96
CA GLN A 158 -0.41 19.11 -13.93
C GLN A 158 -1.27 17.85 -13.76
N ASP A 159 -0.94 16.77 -14.47
CA ASP A 159 -1.68 15.50 -14.37
C ASP A 159 -1.64 14.89 -12.96
N VAL A 160 -0.55 15.13 -12.21
CA VAL A 160 -0.42 14.69 -10.81
C VAL A 160 -1.35 15.50 -9.90
N ILE A 161 -1.41 16.81 -10.12
CA ILE A 161 -2.25 17.69 -9.32
C ILE A 161 -3.73 17.48 -9.62
N ASP A 162 -4.10 17.30 -10.88
CA ASP A 162 -5.47 16.96 -11.28
C ASP A 162 -5.92 15.65 -10.62
N LEU A 163 -5.01 14.67 -10.49
CA LEU A 163 -5.29 13.43 -9.74
C LEU A 163 -5.53 13.73 -8.24
N MET A 164 -4.69 14.55 -7.60
CA MET A 164 -4.87 14.89 -6.18
C MET A 164 -6.19 15.65 -5.94
N ASP A 165 -6.54 16.57 -6.84
CA ASP A 165 -7.83 17.28 -6.77
C ASP A 165 -9.01 16.32 -6.97
N SER A 166 -8.90 15.36 -7.89
CA SER A 166 -9.92 14.33 -8.10
C SER A 166 -10.14 13.46 -6.85
N ILE A 167 -9.06 13.17 -6.10
CA ILE A 167 -9.13 12.44 -4.83
C ILE A 167 -9.82 13.31 -3.77
N LEU A 168 -9.48 14.61 -3.67
CA LEU A 168 -10.10 15.52 -2.70
C LEU A 168 -11.59 15.76 -2.97
N ALA A 169 -11.97 15.86 -4.24
CA ALA A 169 -13.36 16.03 -4.67
C ALA A 169 -14.17 14.72 -4.70
N GLY A 170 -13.49 13.57 -4.61
CA GLY A 170 -14.09 12.26 -4.67
C GLY A 170 -15.00 11.95 -3.48
N PRO A 171 -16.05 11.13 -3.67
CA PRO A 171 -17.00 10.80 -2.60
C PRO A 171 -16.38 9.95 -1.48
N TYR A 172 -15.25 9.29 -1.74
CA TYR A 172 -14.53 8.43 -0.80
C TYR A 172 -13.50 9.20 0.06
N ALA A 173 -13.39 10.53 -0.13
CA ALA A 173 -12.44 11.35 0.60
C ALA A 173 -12.85 11.52 2.07
N ASN A 174 -12.24 10.72 2.94
CA ASN A 174 -12.36 10.88 4.40
C ASN A 174 -11.30 11.84 4.97
N GLN A 175 -11.35 12.08 6.28
CA GLN A 175 -10.41 12.97 6.97
C GLN A 175 -8.96 12.53 6.71
N LEU A 176 -8.64 11.25 6.95
CA LEU A 176 -7.30 10.70 6.78
C LEU A 176 -6.75 10.88 5.35
N THR A 177 -7.57 10.60 4.33
CA THR A 177 -7.20 10.79 2.93
C THR A 177 -6.87 12.26 2.64
N ARG A 178 -7.67 13.20 3.14
CA ARG A 178 -7.41 14.64 2.96
C ARG A 178 -6.10 15.05 3.63
N GLU A 179 -5.83 14.56 4.84
CA GLU A 179 -4.58 14.83 5.55
C GLU A 179 -3.34 14.35 4.77
N TYR A 180 -3.42 13.14 4.20
CA TYR A 180 -2.38 12.59 3.33
C TYR A 180 -2.19 13.44 2.06
N VAL A 181 -3.29 13.83 1.41
CA VAL A 181 -3.23 14.65 0.19
C VAL A 181 -2.63 16.02 0.48
N LEU A 182 -3.04 16.72 1.55
CA LEU A 182 -2.47 18.03 1.89
C LEU A 182 -0.95 17.94 2.15
N THR A 183 -0.53 16.88 2.84
CA THR A 183 0.91 16.63 3.09
C THR A 183 1.65 16.33 1.80
N ALA A 184 1.07 15.52 0.90
CA ALA A 184 1.65 15.21 -0.39
C ALA A 184 1.75 16.45 -1.28
N LEU A 185 0.70 17.27 -1.35
CA LEU A 185 0.69 18.54 -2.09
C LEU A 185 1.81 19.48 -1.59
N MET A 186 2.01 19.57 -0.28
CA MET A 186 3.07 20.39 0.30
C MET A 186 4.47 19.89 -0.13
N LYS A 187 4.71 18.57 -0.12
CA LYS A 187 5.96 17.98 -0.61
C LYS A 187 6.16 18.21 -2.11
N LEU A 188 5.11 18.05 -2.91
CA LEU A 188 5.13 18.29 -4.36
C LEU A 188 5.45 19.75 -4.66
N ALA A 189 4.92 20.71 -3.90
CA ALA A 189 5.23 22.14 -4.07
C ALA A 189 6.71 22.49 -3.89
N SER A 190 7.48 21.65 -3.18
CA SER A 190 8.93 21.83 -3.03
C SER A 190 9.76 21.12 -4.11
N ARG A 191 9.15 20.24 -4.90
CA ARG A 191 9.85 19.40 -5.89
C ARG A 191 9.52 19.78 -7.32
N PHE A 192 8.31 20.27 -7.53
CA PHE A 192 7.83 20.78 -8.81
C PHE A 192 8.41 22.17 -9.08
N THR A 193 8.60 22.48 -10.35
CA THR A 193 9.25 23.71 -10.78
C THR A 193 8.30 24.68 -11.46
N LEU A 194 7.14 24.22 -11.92
CA LEU A 194 6.17 25.07 -12.62
C LEU A 194 5.45 25.99 -11.63
N ALA A 195 5.66 27.29 -11.79
CA ALA A 195 4.93 28.33 -11.06
C ALA A 195 3.40 28.18 -11.05
N PRO A 196 2.70 27.86 -12.18
CA PRO A 196 1.24 27.71 -12.14
C PRO A 196 0.79 26.55 -11.24
N VAL A 197 1.55 25.45 -11.23
CA VAL A 197 1.26 24.29 -10.38
C VAL A 197 1.44 24.64 -8.90
N ILE A 198 2.51 25.34 -8.55
CA ILE A 198 2.77 25.78 -7.17
C ILE A 198 1.66 26.73 -6.69
N GLN A 199 1.22 27.67 -7.54
CA GLN A 199 0.10 28.57 -7.19
C GLN A 199 -1.21 27.80 -7.01
N HIS A 200 -1.46 26.78 -7.84
CA HIS A 200 -2.63 25.93 -7.69
C HIS A 200 -2.61 25.16 -6.36
N ILE A 201 -1.48 24.56 -6.00
CA ILE A 201 -1.30 23.88 -4.70
C ILE A 201 -1.59 24.85 -3.55
N LYS A 202 -1.05 26.08 -3.61
CA LYS A 202 -1.27 27.11 -2.60
C LYS A 202 -2.76 27.46 -2.48
N ASN A 203 -3.44 27.68 -3.60
CA ASN A 203 -4.88 27.97 -3.62
C ASN A 203 -5.69 26.81 -3.04
N THR A 204 -5.30 25.56 -3.32
CA THR A 204 -5.96 24.38 -2.75
C THR A 204 -5.76 24.31 -1.23
N LEU A 205 -4.56 24.58 -0.72
CA LEU A 205 -4.30 24.63 0.73
C LEU A 205 -5.10 25.73 1.41
N GLU A 206 -5.17 26.92 0.82
CA GLU A 206 -5.90 28.06 1.40
C GLU A 206 -7.40 27.78 1.57
N LYS A 207 -8.01 26.96 0.69
CA LYS A 207 -9.41 26.53 0.82
C LYS A 207 -9.67 25.74 2.11
N TYR A 208 -8.67 25.03 2.62
CA TYR A 208 -8.79 24.20 3.83
C TYR A 208 -8.45 24.95 5.13
N ASN A 209 -8.08 26.23 5.08
CA ASN A 209 -7.79 27.04 6.28
C ASN A 209 -9.00 27.23 7.21
N THR A 210 -10.22 27.11 6.68
CA THR A 210 -11.46 27.20 7.45
C THR A 210 -12.17 25.84 7.52
N SER A 211 -11.42 24.74 7.38
CA SER A 211 -11.95 23.40 7.58
C SER A 211 -12.51 23.23 9.00
N ILE A 212 -13.58 22.45 9.14
CA ILE A 212 -14.17 22.09 10.44
C ILE A 212 -13.28 21.08 11.17
N GLU A 213 -12.58 20.22 10.41
CA GLU A 213 -11.64 19.24 10.95
C GLU A 213 -10.35 19.93 11.39
N VAL A 214 -10.05 19.85 12.69
CA VAL A 214 -8.93 20.57 13.33
C VAL A 214 -7.58 20.18 12.73
N GLU A 215 -7.34 18.88 12.52
CA GLU A 215 -6.09 18.35 11.95
C GLU A 215 -5.86 18.83 10.50
N ILE A 216 -6.92 18.93 9.71
CA ILE A 216 -6.86 19.44 8.33
C ILE A 216 -6.61 20.94 8.36
N GLN A 217 -7.33 21.67 9.20
CA GLN A 217 -7.19 23.11 9.36
C GLN A 217 -5.77 23.48 9.81
N GLN A 218 -5.23 22.80 10.81
CA GLN A 218 -3.90 23.05 11.34
C GLN A 218 -2.84 22.87 10.23
N ARG A 219 -2.86 21.73 9.52
CA ARG A 219 -1.94 21.48 8.40
C ARG A 219 -2.06 22.54 7.31
N ALA A 220 -3.28 22.90 6.91
CA ALA A 220 -3.51 23.91 5.87
C ALA A 220 -2.91 25.28 6.25
N ILE A 221 -3.10 25.73 7.49
CA ILE A 221 -2.59 27.02 7.99
C ILE A 221 -1.06 26.98 8.11
N GLU A 222 -0.50 25.91 8.67
CA GLU A 222 0.96 25.75 8.81
C GLU A 222 1.65 25.71 7.45
N TYR A 223 1.11 24.92 6.51
CA TYR A 223 1.62 24.84 5.15
C TYR A 223 1.49 26.18 4.40
N SER A 224 0.35 26.87 4.50
CA SER A 224 0.17 28.22 3.94
C SER A 224 1.19 29.23 4.48
N ASN A 225 1.52 29.12 5.77
CA ASN A 225 2.58 29.95 6.37
C ASN A 225 3.97 29.54 5.91
N LEU A 226 4.24 28.25 5.72
CA LEU A 226 5.52 27.74 5.22
C LEU A 226 5.83 28.24 3.80
N PHE A 227 4.82 28.52 2.96
CA PHE A 227 5.01 29.17 1.66
C PHE A 227 5.68 30.55 1.75
N LYS A 228 5.61 31.25 2.89
CA LYS A 228 6.29 32.54 3.09
C LYS A 228 7.81 32.37 3.26
N PHE A 229 8.27 31.16 3.59
CA PHE A 229 9.68 30.84 3.86
C PHE A 229 10.27 29.95 2.76
N GLU A 230 10.34 30.48 1.54
CA GLU A 230 10.80 29.75 0.35
C GLU A 230 12.22 29.15 0.50
N ASN A 231 13.09 29.83 1.25
CA ASN A 231 14.48 29.40 1.46
C ASN A 231 14.60 28.15 2.35
N ILE A 232 13.68 27.98 3.31
CA ILE A 232 13.75 26.94 4.34
C ILE A 232 12.87 25.75 3.95
N ARG A 233 11.79 25.99 3.20
CA ARG A 233 10.83 24.97 2.78
C ARG A 233 11.47 23.71 2.17
N PRO A 234 12.45 23.81 1.23
CA PRO A 234 13.08 22.62 0.67
C PRO A 234 13.86 21.78 1.69
N ALA A 235 14.52 22.43 2.66
CA ALA A 235 15.29 21.74 3.69
C ALA A 235 14.39 20.99 4.69
N ILE A 236 13.20 21.53 4.99
CA ILE A 236 12.23 20.86 5.87
C ILE A 236 11.53 19.70 5.15
N LEU A 237 11.29 19.83 3.85
CA LEU A 237 10.56 18.86 3.04
C LEU A 237 11.48 17.90 2.27
N GLU A 238 12.68 17.68 2.77
CA GLU A 238 13.56 16.61 2.29
C GLU A 238 12.89 15.25 2.47
N ARG A 239 13.38 14.27 1.70
CA ARG A 239 12.85 12.90 1.77
C ARG A 239 13.03 12.36 3.18
N MET A 240 11.97 11.70 3.68
CA MET A 240 12.01 11.09 5.00
C MET A 240 13.14 10.05 5.08
N PRO A 241 13.89 9.99 6.20
CA PRO A 241 14.87 8.95 6.40
C PRO A 241 14.18 7.58 6.39
N ILE A 242 14.88 6.57 5.89
CA ILE A 242 14.35 5.22 5.75
C ILE A 242 14.04 4.68 7.16
N PRO A 243 12.80 4.21 7.43
CA PRO A 243 12.45 3.67 8.73
C PRO A 243 13.31 2.45 9.08
N GLU A 244 13.85 2.43 10.30
CA GLU A 244 14.57 1.28 10.84
C GLU A 244 13.62 0.07 10.98
N ILE A 245 14.15 -1.12 10.74
CA ILE A 245 13.40 -2.36 10.93
C ILE A 245 13.32 -2.59 12.44
N LYS A 246 12.22 -2.17 13.09
CA LYS A 246 11.97 -2.54 14.48
C LYS A 246 11.87 -4.06 14.59
N GLU A 247 12.86 -4.66 15.25
CA GLU A 247 12.89 -6.08 15.63
C GLU A 247 11.70 -6.50 16.51
N GLU A 248 10.88 -5.58 17.02
CA GLU A 248 9.67 -5.92 17.78
C GLU A 248 8.65 -6.72 16.97
N GLN A 249 8.62 -6.56 15.64
CA GLN A 249 7.82 -7.43 14.77
C GLN A 249 8.30 -8.88 14.79
N SER A 250 9.57 -9.17 15.10
CA SER A 250 10.03 -10.55 15.26
C SER A 250 9.55 -11.20 16.55
N ARG A 251 9.13 -10.40 17.56
CA ARG A 251 8.64 -10.91 18.85
C ARG A 251 7.14 -11.21 18.83
N SER A 252 6.34 -10.39 18.14
CA SER A 252 4.93 -10.73 17.86
C SER A 252 4.79 -11.84 16.82
N GLN A 253 5.78 -11.99 15.93
CA GLN A 253 5.88 -13.14 15.01
C GLN A 253 6.13 -14.48 15.73
N THR A 254 6.69 -14.50 16.94
CA THR A 254 6.86 -15.74 17.72
C THR A 254 5.55 -16.19 18.37
N GLU A 255 4.65 -15.27 18.72
CA GLU A 255 3.36 -15.60 19.35
C GLU A 255 2.28 -15.99 18.32
N GLU A 256 2.29 -15.45 17.10
CA GLU A 256 1.46 -15.98 16.00
C GLU A 256 2.11 -17.20 15.32
N GLY A 257 3.45 -17.30 15.37
CA GLY A 257 4.21 -18.47 14.94
C GLY A 257 3.98 -19.69 15.84
N SER A 258 3.80 -19.51 17.15
CA SER A 258 3.47 -20.60 18.08
C SER A 258 2.08 -21.19 17.82
N LEU A 259 1.12 -20.37 17.37
CA LEU A 259 -0.19 -20.84 16.92
C LEU A 259 -0.14 -21.70 15.64
N LEU A 260 0.93 -21.57 14.82
CA LEU A 260 1.16 -22.43 13.66
C LEU A 260 1.98 -23.69 14.01
N GLU A 261 2.85 -23.62 15.02
CA GLU A 261 3.68 -24.76 15.46
C GLU A 261 2.91 -25.74 16.38
N ASP A 262 1.97 -25.27 17.21
CA ASP A 262 1.21 -26.12 18.14
C ASP A 262 0.33 -27.18 17.45
N PHE A 263 -0.02 -27.00 16.18
CA PHE A 263 -0.79 -27.99 15.41
C PHE A 263 0.06 -29.07 14.73
N SER A 264 1.39 -28.91 14.69
CA SER A 264 2.30 -29.92 14.12
C SER A 264 2.62 -31.06 15.10
N GLY A 265 2.34 -30.88 16.41
CA GLY A 265 2.66 -31.83 17.46
C GLY A 265 1.65 -32.98 17.67
N ALA A 266 0.46 -32.93 17.05
CA ALA A 266 -0.63 -33.85 17.38
C ALA A 266 -0.71 -35.15 16.55
N SER A 267 0.33 -35.50 15.76
CA SER A 267 0.28 -36.70 14.89
C SER A 267 1.39 -37.74 15.12
N LYS A 268 1.99 -37.78 16.32
CA LYS A 268 2.90 -38.88 16.71
C LYS A 268 2.58 -39.43 18.09
N LYS A 269 1.44 -40.09 18.24
CA LYS A 269 1.24 -41.15 19.25
C LYS A 269 0.28 -42.23 18.73
N SER A 270 0.75 -42.95 17.72
CA SER A 270 0.33 -44.33 17.45
C SER A 270 1.45 -44.98 16.64
N ASP A 271 2.30 -45.76 17.30
CA ASP A 271 2.82 -47.05 16.82
C ASP A 271 4.09 -47.50 17.58
N GLY A 272 4.06 -48.75 18.08
CA GLY A 272 5.14 -49.51 18.74
C GLY A 272 4.92 -49.71 20.24
N ILE A 273 4.14 -50.69 20.71
CA ILE A 273 4.49 -52.12 20.93
C ILE A 273 5.76 -52.27 21.78
N ASP A 274 5.55 -52.50 23.08
CA ASP A 274 5.81 -53.79 23.75
C ASP A 274 4.84 -53.94 24.95
#